data_AF-A0A9E4N4R3-F1
#
_entry.id   AF-A0A9E4N4R3-F1
#
_cell.length_a   1.000
_cell.length_b   1.000
_cell.length_c   1.000
_cell.angle_alpha   90.00
_cell.angle_beta   90.00
_cell.angle_gamma   90.00
#
_symmetry.space_group_name_H-M   'P 1'
#
loop_
_entity.id
_entity.type
_entity.pdbx_description
1 polymer ?
#
loop_
_entity_poly.entity_id
_entity_poly.type
_entity_poly.pdbx_seq_one_letter_code
_entity_poly.pdbx_strand_id
1 'polypeptide(L)'
;GEYRMGATETFDDLNMQFVWNFDKFRPNSLGQGGTPYAILDAGSFFRAMKNCWDNGCSVSNFAGGALSTDFPKHVIGIRDVHLPDWSLSNSQFGLKLEGDYQGVGFSLNALTYRSQLPSLRAVVDNADNPFTPEIESQSYDYLIAFDMYFPRVNLIGGSLDFYVDDIKSVFRVEAAYTDGEEFANTLRPELYSESDVFRYVIGWDRPTFIPFLNEKRAFLISAQLFGEYLVDHERETVNGIEAGNPNWEINHVGTLLVKGWYQNDRVSPQVIMAHDFKAHASVIAPSIDWLISDNLRLTVGANVKVGDGEQEFDDCRACNPFPPFTGDGEPGDTALRNLAGYEPLGRFRSGPIGMAQAEDEFQITLRYRF
;
A
#
# COMPACT_ATOMS: atom_id res chain seq x y z
N GLY A 1 15.50 8.97 22.21
CA GLY A 1 15.59 9.41 23.61
C GLY A 1 14.21 9.36 24.21
N GLU A 2 14.09 8.99 25.47
CA GLU A 2 12.80 8.84 26.17
C GLU A 2 12.86 9.66 27.46
N TYR A 3 11.81 10.42 27.73
CA TYR A 3 11.61 11.17 28.96
C TYR A 3 10.30 10.74 29.61
N ARG A 4 10.40 10.09 30.77
CA ARG A 4 9.25 9.60 31.53
C ARG A 4 8.88 10.61 32.60
N MET A 5 7.74 11.27 32.45
CA MET A 5 7.25 12.23 33.44
C MET A 5 6.55 11.52 34.60
N GLY A 6 5.95 10.35 34.34
CA GLY A 6 5.15 9.64 35.32
C GLY A 6 3.80 10.32 35.54
N ALA A 7 3.17 10.02 36.68
CA ALA A 7 1.93 10.68 37.09
C ALA A 7 2.13 12.20 37.28
N THR A 8 1.17 12.99 36.78
CA THR A 8 1.13 14.45 36.90
C THR A 8 -0.14 14.88 37.63
N GLU A 9 -0.37 16.19 37.84
CA GLU A 9 -1.62 16.66 38.44
C GLU A 9 -2.86 16.34 37.59
N THR A 10 -2.67 16.17 36.28
CA THR A 10 -3.77 15.94 35.31
C THR A 10 -3.82 14.51 34.80
N PHE A 11 -2.66 13.88 34.56
CA PHE A 11 -2.54 12.59 33.90
C PHE A 11 -2.05 11.50 34.86
N ASP A 12 -2.61 10.31 34.74
CA ASP A 12 -2.23 9.15 35.54
C ASP A 12 -0.84 8.63 35.16
N ASP A 13 -0.46 8.77 33.89
CA ASP A 13 0.92 8.64 33.39
C ASP A 13 1.14 9.55 32.18
N LEU A 14 2.36 10.03 31.99
CA LEU A 14 2.75 10.85 30.85
C LEU A 14 4.21 10.63 30.47
N ASN A 15 4.45 10.31 29.20
CA ASN A 15 5.77 10.02 28.65
C ASN A 15 5.96 10.73 27.32
N MET A 16 7.18 11.19 27.08
CA MET A 16 7.57 11.82 25.82
C MET A 16 8.76 11.07 25.22
N GLN A 17 8.66 10.73 23.94
CA GLN A 17 9.71 10.08 23.19
C GLN A 17 10.13 10.94 21.99
N PHE A 18 11.41 10.87 21.70
CA PHE A 18 12.05 11.54 20.59
C PHE A 18 12.85 10.53 19.78
N VAL A 19 12.69 10.53 18.47
CA VAL A 19 13.46 9.71 17.54
C VAL A 19 14.11 10.63 16.52
N TRP A 20 15.41 10.42 16.30
CA TRP A 20 16.15 11.05 15.21
C TRP A 20 16.96 9.97 14.50
N ASN A 21 16.65 9.78 13.22
CA ASN A 21 17.35 8.85 12.36
C ASN A 21 18.19 9.65 11.35
N PHE A 22 19.51 9.56 11.49
CA PHE A 22 20.50 10.16 10.61
C PHE A 22 21.22 9.13 9.74
N ASP A 23 20.71 7.89 9.69
CA ASP A 23 21.28 6.84 8.86
C ASP A 23 21.08 7.16 7.38
N LYS A 24 22.00 6.64 6.55
CA LYS A 24 21.85 6.70 5.10
C LYS A 24 20.56 5.99 4.70
N PHE A 25 19.70 6.68 3.93
CA PHE A 25 18.45 6.10 3.43
C PHE A 25 18.71 4.82 2.63
N ARG A 26 17.93 3.79 2.94
CA ARG A 26 17.92 2.51 2.23
C ARG A 26 16.46 2.14 1.98
N PRO A 27 16.00 2.08 0.73
CA PRO A 27 14.63 1.70 0.45
C PRO A 27 14.40 0.24 0.82
N ASN A 28 13.17 -0.07 1.23
CA ASN A 28 12.75 -1.44 1.49
C ASN A 28 12.77 -2.29 0.20
N SER A 29 13.03 -3.59 0.35
CA SER A 29 12.85 -4.54 -0.75
C SER A 29 11.36 -4.78 -0.98
N LEU A 30 10.88 -4.52 -2.20
CA LEU A 30 9.49 -4.72 -2.61
C LEU A 30 9.24 -6.12 -3.20
N GLY A 31 10.09 -7.08 -2.84
CA GLY A 31 10.07 -8.44 -3.37
C GLY A 31 10.82 -8.59 -4.69
N GLN A 32 10.87 -9.82 -5.17
CA GLN A 32 11.46 -10.18 -6.46
C GLN A 32 10.35 -10.66 -7.38
N GLY A 33 10.34 -10.20 -8.63
CA GLY A 33 9.32 -10.64 -9.58
C GLY A 33 9.26 -12.16 -9.72
N GLY A 34 8.07 -12.73 -9.56
CA GLY A 34 7.81 -14.17 -9.56
C GLY A 34 7.88 -14.87 -8.19
N THR A 35 8.07 -14.14 -7.09
CA THR A 35 7.92 -14.69 -5.73
C THR A 35 6.51 -14.48 -5.19
N PRO A 36 5.95 -15.43 -4.41
CA PRO A 36 4.65 -15.23 -3.76
C PRO A 36 4.72 -14.06 -2.76
N TYR A 37 3.57 -13.48 -2.42
CA TYR A 37 3.46 -12.37 -1.46
C TYR A 37 4.18 -11.07 -1.87
N ALA A 38 4.45 -10.88 -3.16
CA ALA A 38 4.99 -9.63 -3.68
C ALA A 38 3.87 -8.58 -3.78
N ILE A 39 3.95 -7.51 -2.97
CA ILE A 39 2.95 -6.44 -2.96
C ILE A 39 2.82 -5.82 -4.35
N LEU A 40 1.62 -5.91 -4.93
CA LEU A 40 1.29 -5.46 -6.29
C LEU A 40 2.23 -5.99 -7.38
N ASP A 41 3.00 -7.06 -7.14
CA ASP A 41 4.12 -7.51 -8.01
C ASP A 41 5.05 -6.37 -8.49
N ALA A 42 5.24 -5.35 -7.65
CA ALA A 42 6.00 -4.14 -8.00
C ALA A 42 7.43 -4.46 -8.48
N GLY A 43 8.05 -5.52 -7.92
CA GLY A 43 9.36 -6.00 -8.34
C GLY A 43 9.44 -6.45 -9.81
N SER A 44 8.40 -7.10 -10.34
CA SER A 44 8.34 -7.45 -11.77
C SER A 44 8.22 -6.20 -12.63
N PHE A 45 7.35 -5.26 -12.25
CA PHE A 45 7.14 -4.02 -12.97
C PHE A 45 8.42 -3.17 -13.05
N PHE A 46 9.09 -2.91 -11.91
CA PHE A 46 10.32 -2.13 -11.91
C PHE A 46 11.43 -2.77 -12.74
N ARG A 47 11.57 -4.10 -12.68
CA ARG A 47 12.53 -4.82 -13.52
C ARG A 47 12.18 -4.68 -15.01
N ALA A 48 10.91 -4.84 -15.38
CA ALA A 48 10.46 -4.72 -16.77
C ALA A 48 10.68 -3.31 -17.31
N MET A 49 10.29 -2.28 -16.56
CA MET A 49 10.46 -0.88 -16.98
C MET A 49 11.92 -0.45 -17.00
N LYS A 50 12.77 -0.91 -16.07
CA LYS A 50 14.21 -0.65 -16.15
C LYS A 50 14.84 -1.31 -17.38
N ASN A 51 14.40 -2.53 -17.72
CA ASN A 51 14.85 -3.22 -18.92
C ASN A 51 14.40 -2.51 -20.20
N CYS A 52 13.15 -2.01 -20.26
CA CYS A 52 12.67 -1.18 -21.37
C CYS A 52 13.58 0.01 -21.63
N TRP A 53 14.02 0.69 -20.57
CA TRP A 53 14.94 1.82 -20.70
C TRP A 53 16.32 1.38 -21.21
N ASP A 54 16.92 0.36 -20.62
CA ASP A 54 18.32 -0.03 -20.92
C ASP A 54 18.47 -0.73 -22.28
N ASN A 55 17.50 -1.56 -22.65
CA ASN A 55 17.60 -2.48 -23.78
C ASN A 55 16.55 -2.24 -24.87
N GLY A 56 15.58 -1.36 -24.64
CA GLY A 56 14.38 -1.24 -25.47
C GLY A 56 13.35 -2.33 -25.15
N CYS A 57 12.12 -2.13 -25.62
CA CYS A 57 11.05 -3.11 -25.48
C CYS A 57 9.91 -2.85 -26.46
N SER A 58 9.00 -3.81 -26.57
CA SER A 58 7.77 -3.69 -27.35
C SER A 58 6.58 -3.49 -26.42
N VAL A 59 5.78 -2.46 -26.66
CA VAL A 59 4.54 -2.21 -25.91
C VAL A 59 3.35 -2.45 -26.84
N SER A 60 2.45 -3.35 -26.42
CA SER A 60 1.20 -3.61 -27.15
C SER A 60 0.19 -2.49 -26.95
N ASN A 61 -0.59 -2.20 -28.00
CA ASN A 61 -1.70 -1.23 -27.99
C ASN A 61 -1.25 0.18 -27.56
N PHE A 62 -0.13 0.66 -28.11
CA PHE A 62 0.42 1.98 -27.79
C PHE A 62 0.02 3.02 -28.84
N ALA A 63 0.57 2.94 -30.07
CA ALA A 63 0.25 3.92 -31.11
C ALA A 63 -1.23 3.82 -31.52
N GLY A 64 -1.96 4.92 -31.32
CA GLY A 64 -3.41 5.03 -31.49
C GLY A 64 -4.23 4.06 -30.63
N GLY A 65 -3.62 3.47 -29.60
CA GLY A 65 -4.22 2.41 -28.80
C GLY A 65 -4.49 1.09 -29.55
N ALA A 66 -3.92 0.90 -30.74
CA ALA A 66 -4.25 -0.26 -31.59
C ALA A 66 -3.03 -1.02 -32.11
N LEU A 67 -1.86 -0.36 -32.14
CA LEU A 67 -0.65 -0.95 -32.71
C LEU A 67 0.36 -1.27 -31.60
N SER A 68 1.05 -2.39 -31.76
CA SER A 68 2.26 -2.66 -30.98
C SER A 68 3.39 -1.80 -31.49
N THR A 69 4.10 -1.14 -30.57
CA THR A 69 5.20 -0.24 -30.90
C THR A 69 6.49 -0.75 -30.28
N ASP A 70 7.53 -0.86 -31.11
CA ASP A 70 8.88 -1.18 -30.67
C ASP A 70 9.63 0.11 -30.31
N PHE A 71 10.09 0.18 -29.07
CA PHE A 71 10.87 1.29 -28.56
C PHE A 71 12.34 0.89 -28.44
N PRO A 72 13.28 1.67 -28.99
CA PRO A 72 14.69 1.49 -28.70
C PRO A 72 14.97 1.85 -27.23
N LYS A 73 16.20 1.57 -26.79
CA LYS A 73 16.69 2.00 -25.48
C LYS A 73 16.57 3.53 -25.32
N HIS A 74 16.43 3.97 -24.08
CA HIS A 74 16.35 5.38 -23.66
C HIS A 74 15.12 6.17 -24.16
N VAL A 75 14.02 5.47 -24.47
CA VAL A 75 12.76 6.11 -24.86
C VAL A 75 11.70 6.01 -23.77
N ILE A 76 11.40 4.79 -23.32
CA ILE A 76 10.41 4.52 -22.25
C ILE A 76 11.03 3.64 -21.17
N GLY A 77 10.42 3.59 -19.99
CA GLY A 77 10.91 2.78 -18.87
C GLY A 77 11.35 3.59 -17.67
N ILE A 78 12.10 2.97 -16.75
CA ILE A 78 12.70 3.67 -15.61
C ILE A 78 14.14 3.99 -15.95
N ARG A 79 14.46 5.28 -16.02
CA ARG A 79 15.81 5.77 -16.31
C ARG A 79 16.72 5.68 -15.09
N ASP A 80 16.37 6.42 -14.05
CA ASP A 80 17.21 6.58 -12.87
C ASP A 80 16.45 6.46 -11.55
N VAL A 81 17.20 6.30 -10.46
CA VAL A 81 16.71 6.21 -9.08
C VAL A 81 17.39 7.26 -8.22
N HIS A 82 16.63 8.27 -7.82
CA HIS A 82 17.06 9.37 -6.98
C HIS A 82 16.93 9.01 -5.51
N LEU A 83 18.02 8.48 -4.95
CA LEU A 83 18.13 8.24 -3.52
C LEU A 83 18.46 9.55 -2.77
N PRO A 84 17.82 9.84 -1.64
CA PRO A 84 18.21 10.96 -0.79
C PRO A 84 19.67 10.87 -0.37
N ASP A 85 20.42 11.95 -0.58
CA ASP A 85 21.81 12.06 -0.11
C ASP A 85 21.91 11.85 1.41
N TRP A 86 23.03 11.29 1.85
CA TRP A 86 23.32 11.16 3.28
C TRP A 86 23.74 12.52 3.86
N SER A 87 22.76 13.30 4.30
CA SER A 87 22.93 14.65 4.83
C SER A 87 21.99 14.91 6.02
N LEU A 88 22.29 15.94 6.81
CA LEU A 88 21.45 16.35 7.94
C LEU A 88 20.04 16.79 7.49
N SER A 89 19.93 17.45 6.33
CA SER A 89 18.63 17.85 5.78
C SER A 89 17.76 16.66 5.38
N ASN A 90 18.36 15.49 5.13
CA ASN A 90 17.69 14.23 4.80
C ASN A 90 17.47 13.30 6.01
N SER A 91 17.85 13.73 7.21
CA SER A 91 17.52 12.99 8.43
C SER A 91 16.00 12.96 8.70
N GLN A 92 15.55 11.99 9.49
CA GLN A 92 14.16 11.76 9.82
C GLN A 92 13.95 11.95 11.31
N PHE A 93 12.80 12.49 11.69
CA PHE A 93 12.55 12.96 13.04
C PHE A 93 11.15 12.58 13.50
N GLY A 94 11.01 12.22 14.76
CA GLY A 94 9.75 11.85 15.36
C GLY A 94 9.62 12.32 16.79
N LEU A 95 8.43 12.77 17.16
CA LEU A 95 8.00 13.05 18.51
C LEU A 95 6.77 12.19 18.81
N LYS A 96 6.74 11.67 20.03
CA LYS A 96 5.58 10.99 20.59
C LYS A 96 5.34 11.49 22.00
N LEU A 97 4.09 11.84 22.29
CA LEU A 97 3.57 12.06 23.62
C LEU A 97 2.54 10.98 23.87
N GLU A 98 2.66 10.25 24.97
CA GLU A 98 1.71 9.20 25.34
C GLU A 98 1.41 9.25 26.83
N GLY A 99 0.24 8.80 27.23
CA GLY A 99 -0.17 8.81 28.62
C GLY A 99 -1.49 8.10 28.86
N ASP A 100 -1.94 8.16 30.11
CA ASP A 100 -3.26 7.69 30.53
C ASP A 100 -4.00 8.81 31.25
N TYR A 101 -5.29 8.92 30.96
CA TYR A 101 -6.19 9.83 31.65
C TYR A 101 -7.49 9.10 32.00
N GLN A 102 -7.72 8.85 33.29
CA GLN A 102 -8.94 8.23 33.78
C GLN A 102 -9.25 6.88 33.12
N GLY A 103 -8.21 6.08 32.83
CA GLY A 103 -8.35 4.78 32.18
C GLY A 103 -8.54 4.84 30.66
N VAL A 104 -8.35 6.02 30.05
CA VAL A 104 -8.19 6.18 28.60
C VAL A 104 -6.72 6.38 28.30
N GLY A 105 -6.11 5.38 27.68
CA GLY A 105 -4.77 5.48 27.12
C GLY A 105 -4.80 6.35 25.86
N PHE A 106 -3.80 7.21 25.67
CA PHE A 106 -3.70 8.04 24.48
C PHE A 106 -2.27 8.16 23.97
N SER A 107 -2.13 8.47 22.68
CA SER A 107 -0.89 8.96 22.12
C SER A 107 -1.12 10.07 21.10
N LEU A 108 -0.14 10.96 20.97
CA LEU A 108 -0.01 11.97 19.93
C LEU A 108 1.38 11.84 19.33
N ASN A 109 1.45 11.74 18.01
CA ASN A 109 2.64 11.41 17.26
C ASN A 109 2.82 12.45 16.15
N ALA A 110 4.04 12.92 15.95
CA ALA A 110 4.42 13.76 14.82
C ALA A 110 5.73 13.22 14.24
N LEU A 111 5.77 12.95 12.94
CA LEU A 111 6.95 12.40 12.27
C LEU A 111 7.20 13.14 10.95
N THR A 112 8.48 13.32 10.60
CA THR A 112 8.89 13.68 9.24
C THR A 112 9.92 12.65 8.78
N TYR A 113 9.61 11.98 7.68
CA TYR A 113 10.33 10.79 7.24
C TYR A 113 10.38 10.71 5.71
N ARG A 114 11.10 9.73 5.17
CA ARG A 114 11.14 9.45 3.72
C ARG A 114 10.26 8.24 3.43
N SER A 115 9.38 8.36 2.44
CA SER A 115 8.58 7.23 1.99
C SER A 115 9.48 6.05 1.65
N GLN A 116 9.06 4.85 2.07
CA GLN A 116 9.74 3.60 1.70
C GLN A 116 9.22 3.04 0.36
N LEU A 117 8.03 3.48 -0.06
CA LEU A 117 7.50 3.21 -1.39
C LEU A 117 7.98 4.31 -2.33
N PRO A 118 8.55 3.95 -3.50
CA PRO A 118 8.95 4.93 -4.47
C PRO A 118 7.74 5.57 -5.16
N SER A 119 7.92 6.83 -5.57
CA SER A 119 7.08 7.52 -6.53
C SER A 119 7.78 7.54 -7.89
N LEU A 120 7.03 7.33 -8.96
CA LEU A 120 7.53 7.44 -10.33
C LEU A 120 7.06 8.76 -10.93
N ARG A 121 8.00 9.57 -11.38
CA ARG A 121 7.72 10.88 -11.98
C ARG A 121 8.08 10.85 -13.45
N ALA A 122 7.09 11.08 -14.31
CA ALA A 122 7.26 11.11 -15.75
C ALA A 122 7.65 12.49 -16.25
N VAL A 123 8.88 12.91 -16.00
CA VAL A 123 9.46 14.06 -16.69
C VAL A 123 10.92 13.74 -16.88
N VAL A 124 11.23 13.13 -18.01
CA VAL A 124 12.61 12.83 -18.35
C VAL A 124 13.05 13.82 -19.41
N ASP A 125 13.66 14.92 -18.95
CA ASP A 125 14.57 15.69 -19.77
C ASP A 125 15.58 14.69 -20.34
N ASN A 126 15.68 14.62 -21.67
CA ASN A 126 16.52 13.69 -22.42
C ASN A 126 15.95 12.28 -22.69
N ALA A 127 14.65 12.18 -22.98
CA ALA A 127 14.14 11.02 -23.71
C ALA A 127 14.34 11.23 -25.22
N ASP A 128 14.80 10.18 -25.91
CA ASP A 128 14.98 10.23 -27.36
C ASP A 128 13.63 9.98 -28.06
N ASN A 129 13.29 10.79 -29.06
CA ASN A 129 12.12 10.52 -29.89
C ASN A 129 12.53 9.63 -31.06
N PRO A 130 12.04 8.38 -31.11
CA PRO A 130 12.45 7.42 -32.14
C PRO A 130 11.93 7.79 -33.53
N PHE A 131 10.98 8.73 -33.63
CA PHE A 131 10.35 9.15 -34.87
C PHE A 131 10.96 10.44 -35.47
N THR A 132 11.73 11.18 -34.69
CA THR A 132 12.43 12.41 -35.13
C THR A 132 13.89 12.38 -34.66
N PRO A 133 14.73 11.50 -35.23
CA PRO A 133 16.06 11.20 -34.70
C PRO A 133 17.05 12.36 -34.76
N GLU A 134 16.77 13.42 -35.52
CA GLU A 134 17.60 14.64 -35.54
C GLU A 134 17.34 15.57 -34.35
N ILE A 135 16.28 15.34 -33.57
CA ILE A 135 15.94 16.12 -32.38
C ILE A 135 16.57 15.45 -31.17
N GLU A 136 17.60 16.08 -30.61
CA GLU A 136 18.22 15.62 -29.36
C GLU A 136 17.20 15.71 -28.21
N SER A 137 17.03 14.59 -27.49
CA SER A 137 16.72 14.49 -26.07
C SER A 137 15.86 15.64 -25.48
N GLN A 138 14.53 15.45 -25.43
CA GLN A 138 13.56 16.44 -24.93
C GLN A 138 12.62 15.82 -23.88
N SER A 139 11.86 16.66 -23.17
CA SER A 139 10.76 16.22 -22.31
C SER A 139 9.50 16.00 -23.15
N TYR A 140 8.76 14.92 -22.84
CA TYR A 140 7.49 14.58 -23.48
C TYR A 140 6.44 14.35 -22.39
N ASP A 141 5.40 15.17 -22.43
CA ASP A 141 4.25 15.04 -21.51
C ASP A 141 3.58 13.67 -21.70
N TYR A 142 3.17 13.05 -20.59
CA TYR A 142 2.50 11.74 -20.56
C TYR A 142 3.31 10.56 -21.13
N LEU A 143 4.62 10.75 -21.34
CA LEU A 143 5.50 9.65 -21.73
C LEU A 143 5.73 8.73 -20.53
N ILE A 144 5.56 7.42 -20.73
CA ILE A 144 5.85 6.38 -19.73
C ILE A 144 7.36 6.14 -19.52
N ALA A 145 8.11 7.24 -19.38
CA ALA A 145 9.52 7.30 -19.04
C ALA A 145 9.67 8.00 -17.69
N PHE A 146 10.26 7.31 -16.71
CA PHE A 146 10.19 7.70 -15.31
C PHE A 146 11.56 7.81 -14.67
N ASP A 147 11.67 8.76 -13.76
CA ASP A 147 12.66 8.72 -12.68
C ASP A 147 11.97 8.34 -11.37
N MET A 148 12.69 7.58 -10.53
CA MET A 148 12.18 7.08 -9.26
C MET A 148 12.63 7.98 -8.10
N TYR A 149 11.68 8.40 -7.26
CA TYR A 149 11.92 9.27 -6.10
C TYR A 149 11.35 8.68 -4.81
N PHE A 150 11.92 9.10 -3.68
CA PHE A 150 11.42 8.77 -2.34
C PHE A 150 10.98 10.06 -1.64
N PRO A 151 9.71 10.45 -1.78
CA PRO A 151 9.22 11.74 -1.27
C PRO A 151 9.33 11.83 0.25
N ARG A 152 9.39 13.06 0.75
CA ARG A 152 9.36 13.32 2.19
C ARG A 152 7.90 13.39 2.62
N VAL A 153 7.57 12.68 3.68
CA VAL A 153 6.22 12.63 4.25
C VAL A 153 6.25 13.21 5.65
N ASN A 154 5.30 14.09 5.95
CA ASN A 154 5.04 14.62 7.28
C ASN A 154 3.77 13.96 7.80
N LEU A 155 3.82 13.39 9.01
CA LEU A 155 2.71 12.71 9.66
C LEU A 155 2.38 13.40 10.97
N ILE A 156 1.09 13.62 11.21
CA ILE A 156 0.55 13.91 12.54
C ILE A 156 -0.56 12.90 12.80
N GLY A 157 -0.53 12.25 13.95
CA GLY A 157 -1.55 11.27 14.31
C GLY A 157 -1.66 11.05 15.79
N GLY A 158 -2.59 10.21 16.19
CA GLY A 158 -2.82 9.86 17.57
C GLY A 158 -3.62 8.59 17.73
N SER A 159 -3.64 8.09 18.95
CA SER A 159 -4.41 6.91 19.33
C SER A 159 -5.18 7.14 20.62
N LEU A 160 -6.27 6.40 20.78
CA LEU A 160 -7.05 6.29 22.00
C LEU A 160 -7.39 4.83 22.24
N ASP A 161 -7.18 4.37 23.47
CA ASP A 161 -7.45 3.02 23.94
C ASP A 161 -8.34 3.09 25.18
N PHE A 162 -9.53 2.49 25.14
CA PHE A 162 -10.46 2.54 26.26
C PHE A 162 -11.35 1.31 26.35
N TYR A 163 -11.83 1.04 27.56
CA TYR A 163 -12.74 -0.07 27.83
C TYR A 163 -14.17 0.42 28.07
N VAL A 164 -15.13 -0.22 27.40
CA VAL A 164 -16.56 0.07 27.55
C VAL A 164 -17.22 -1.04 28.35
N ASP A 165 -17.59 -0.72 29.58
CA ASP A 165 -18.09 -1.68 30.56
C ASP A 165 -19.44 -2.30 30.17
N ASP A 166 -20.36 -1.53 29.56
CA ASP A 166 -21.71 -2.00 29.24
C ASP A 166 -21.73 -3.16 28.24
N ILE A 167 -20.77 -3.17 27.32
CA ILE A 167 -20.61 -4.22 26.30
C ILE A 167 -19.38 -5.09 26.51
N LYS A 168 -18.67 -4.89 27.63
CA LYS A 168 -17.47 -5.65 28.02
C LYS A 168 -16.43 -5.74 26.90
N SER A 169 -16.16 -4.60 26.28
CA SER A 169 -15.35 -4.51 25.05
C SER A 169 -14.23 -3.49 25.19
N VAL A 170 -13.08 -3.77 24.59
CA VAL A 170 -11.98 -2.81 24.42
C VAL A 170 -12.10 -2.18 23.03
N PHE A 171 -11.96 -0.87 22.95
CA PHE A 171 -11.84 -0.14 21.70
C PHE A 171 -10.45 0.47 21.57
N ARG A 172 -9.93 0.42 20.35
CA ARG A 172 -8.72 1.13 19.94
C ARG A 172 -9.07 2.00 18.75
N VAL A 173 -8.77 3.28 18.81
CA VAL A 173 -8.97 4.20 17.70
C VAL A 173 -7.64 4.85 17.40
N GLU A 174 -7.16 4.76 16.18
CA GLU A 174 -5.98 5.48 15.73
C GLU A 174 -6.33 6.27 14.49
N ALA A 175 -5.80 7.48 14.36
CA ALA A 175 -5.97 8.32 13.20
C ALA A 175 -4.68 9.06 12.89
N ALA A 176 -4.38 9.24 11.61
CA ALA A 176 -3.22 9.95 11.13
C ALA A 176 -3.57 10.76 9.88
N TYR A 177 -2.94 11.91 9.77
CA TYR A 177 -2.94 12.75 8.58
C TYR A 177 -1.49 12.87 8.09
N THR A 178 -1.31 12.71 6.79
CA THR A 178 -0.03 12.77 6.11
C THR A 178 -0.05 13.74 4.96
N ASP A 179 1.02 14.53 4.86
CA ASP A 179 1.33 15.49 3.79
C ASP A 179 2.62 15.04 3.08
N GLY A 180 2.72 15.28 1.78
CA GLY A 180 3.89 14.87 0.98
C GLY A 180 3.82 13.45 0.38
N GLU A 181 2.65 12.80 0.38
CA GLU A 181 2.48 11.50 -0.31
C GLU A 181 2.20 11.69 -1.80
N GLU A 182 2.87 10.88 -2.63
CA GLU A 182 2.74 10.94 -4.10
C GLU A 182 2.08 9.67 -4.62
N PHE A 183 1.14 9.83 -5.54
CA PHE A 183 0.36 8.76 -6.15
C PHE A 183 0.45 8.84 -7.67
N ALA A 184 0.31 7.71 -8.37
CA ALA A 184 0.14 7.70 -9.82
C ALA A 184 -1.10 8.53 -10.20
N ASN A 185 -1.01 9.31 -11.26
CA ASN A 185 -2.12 10.13 -11.76
C ASN A 185 -2.00 10.31 -13.28
N THR A 186 -2.82 9.59 -14.05
CA THR A 186 -2.71 9.67 -15.50
C THR A 186 -3.24 10.97 -16.09
N LEU A 187 -3.96 11.81 -15.34
CA LEU A 187 -4.45 13.11 -15.81
C LEU A 187 -3.39 14.22 -15.72
N ARG A 188 -2.21 13.92 -15.15
CA ARG A 188 -1.08 14.86 -15.06
C ARG A 188 -0.02 14.51 -16.10
N PRO A 189 0.61 15.52 -16.75
CA PRO A 189 1.74 15.29 -17.66
C PRO A 189 2.84 14.44 -17.06
N GLU A 190 3.10 14.63 -15.77
CA GLU A 190 4.13 13.94 -15.01
C GLU A 190 3.71 12.54 -14.52
N LEU A 191 2.50 12.09 -14.84
CA LEU A 191 1.93 10.79 -14.44
C LEU A 191 1.88 10.53 -12.94
N TYR A 192 2.02 11.57 -12.12
CA TYR A 192 1.85 11.52 -10.67
C TYR A 192 1.20 12.81 -10.14
N SER A 193 0.62 12.73 -8.95
CA SER A 193 0.20 13.89 -8.18
C SER A 193 0.51 13.69 -6.70
N GLU A 194 0.72 14.78 -5.98
CA GLU A 194 0.78 14.79 -4.53
C GLU A 194 -0.66 14.85 -3.98
N SER A 195 -0.93 14.15 -2.88
CA SER A 195 -2.19 14.23 -2.17
C SER A 195 -1.94 14.08 -0.68
N ASP A 196 -2.64 14.88 0.11
CA ASP A 196 -2.77 14.60 1.53
C ASP A 196 -3.58 13.32 1.74
N VAL A 197 -3.29 12.60 2.83
CA VAL A 197 -3.99 11.36 3.16
C VAL A 197 -4.43 11.35 4.61
N PHE A 198 -5.69 11.05 4.84
CA PHE A 198 -6.23 10.75 6.16
C PHE A 198 -6.45 9.24 6.30
N ARG A 199 -5.83 8.64 7.31
CA ARG A 199 -5.97 7.22 7.64
C ARG A 199 -6.48 7.04 9.05
N TYR A 200 -7.31 6.03 9.25
CA TYR A 200 -7.78 5.68 10.59
C TYR A 200 -7.98 4.18 10.73
N VAL A 201 -7.93 3.70 11.98
CA VAL A 201 -8.35 2.35 12.35
C VAL A 201 -9.24 2.41 13.58
N ILE A 202 -10.32 1.63 13.55
CA ILE A 202 -11.19 1.39 14.69
C ILE A 202 -11.15 -0.10 14.99
N GLY A 203 -10.52 -0.47 16.09
CA GLY A 203 -10.47 -1.82 16.63
C GLY A 203 -11.49 -2.05 17.74
N TRP A 204 -12.09 -3.23 17.74
CA TRP A 204 -13.02 -3.71 18.77
C TRP A 204 -12.65 -5.14 19.16
N ASP A 205 -12.34 -5.34 20.44
CA ASP A 205 -11.98 -6.64 20.99
C ASP A 205 -12.95 -7.05 22.12
N ARG A 206 -13.48 -8.27 22.03
CA ARG A 206 -14.41 -8.80 23.04
C ARG A 206 -14.23 -10.30 23.28
N PRO A 207 -13.88 -10.71 24.51
CA PRO A 207 -14.07 -12.07 24.98
C PRO A 207 -15.57 -12.43 25.03
N THR A 208 -15.97 -13.47 24.29
CA THR A 208 -17.37 -13.89 24.13
C THR A 208 -17.52 -15.38 24.41
N PHE A 209 -18.41 -15.75 25.34
CA PHE A 209 -18.75 -17.16 25.55
C PHE A 209 -19.65 -17.68 24.43
N ILE A 210 -19.24 -18.79 23.83
CA ILE A 210 -20.01 -19.51 22.81
C ILE A 210 -20.16 -20.96 23.30
N PRO A 211 -21.15 -21.24 24.18
CA PRO A 211 -21.19 -22.49 24.96
C PRO A 211 -21.21 -23.77 24.12
N PHE A 212 -21.85 -23.74 22.95
CA PHE A 212 -21.92 -24.91 22.07
C PHE A 212 -20.57 -25.27 21.42
N LEU A 213 -19.60 -24.35 21.40
CA LEU A 213 -18.24 -24.63 20.96
C LEU A 213 -17.32 -24.91 22.15
N ASN A 214 -17.42 -24.12 23.22
CA ASN A 214 -16.66 -24.31 24.45
C ASN A 214 -17.40 -23.74 25.66
N GLU A 215 -17.77 -24.62 26.60
CA GLU A 215 -18.52 -24.25 27.80
C GLU A 215 -17.67 -23.55 28.87
N LYS A 216 -16.34 -23.70 28.82
CA LYS A 216 -15.43 -23.33 29.93
C LYS A 216 -14.50 -22.16 29.61
N ARG A 217 -14.38 -21.77 28.34
CA ARG A 217 -13.45 -20.74 27.88
C ARG A 217 -14.14 -19.84 26.85
N ALA A 218 -13.98 -18.53 27.03
CA ALA A 218 -14.46 -17.55 26.06
C ALA A 218 -13.60 -17.55 24.79
N PHE A 219 -14.21 -17.19 23.67
CA PHE A 219 -13.55 -16.91 22.40
C PHE A 219 -13.18 -15.43 22.35
N LEU A 220 -12.04 -15.09 21.77
CA LEU A 220 -11.76 -13.71 21.39
C LEU A 220 -12.40 -13.45 20.03
N ILE A 221 -13.27 -12.46 19.99
CA ILE A 221 -13.75 -11.85 18.75
C ILE A 221 -13.08 -10.49 18.68
N SER A 222 -12.32 -10.27 17.61
CA SER A 222 -11.61 -9.02 17.36
C SER A 222 -11.95 -8.56 15.95
N ALA A 223 -12.47 -7.34 15.82
CA ALA A 223 -12.76 -6.73 14.53
C ALA A 223 -12.02 -5.42 14.41
N GLN A 224 -11.51 -5.11 13.21
CA GLN A 224 -10.88 -3.82 12.94
C GLN A 224 -11.38 -3.28 11.61
N LEU A 225 -11.65 -1.99 11.55
CA LEU A 225 -11.98 -1.28 10.31
C LEU A 225 -10.88 -0.26 10.04
N PHE A 226 -10.14 -0.46 8.96
CA PHE A 226 -9.17 0.48 8.44
C PHE A 226 -9.86 1.36 7.39
N GLY A 227 -9.62 2.66 7.43
CA GLY A 227 -10.09 3.60 6.42
C GLY A 227 -8.93 4.46 5.91
N GLU A 228 -8.97 4.76 4.61
CA GLU A 228 -8.05 5.66 3.92
C GLU A 228 -8.87 6.63 3.08
N TYR A 229 -8.50 7.92 3.14
CA TYR A 229 -9.07 8.99 2.33
C TYR A 229 -7.95 9.83 1.70
N LEU A 230 -7.90 9.85 0.38
CA LEU A 230 -7.03 10.72 -0.42
C LEU A 230 -7.75 12.05 -0.64
N VAL A 231 -7.19 13.14 -0.09
CA VAL A 231 -7.83 14.46 -0.07
C VAL A 231 -7.86 15.12 -1.45
N ASP A 232 -6.75 15.01 -2.20
CA ASP A 232 -6.56 15.65 -3.51
C ASP A 232 -6.73 14.60 -4.62
N HIS A 233 -7.79 13.81 -4.53
CA HIS A 233 -8.09 12.76 -5.51
C HIS A 233 -8.63 13.35 -6.80
N GLU A 234 -8.03 12.97 -7.92
CA GLU A 234 -8.46 13.35 -9.26
C GLU A 234 -8.90 12.13 -10.05
N ARG A 235 -10.09 12.21 -10.65
CA ARG A 235 -10.59 11.16 -11.51
C ARG A 235 -11.60 11.69 -12.53
N GLU A 236 -11.46 11.20 -13.75
CA GLU A 236 -12.37 11.49 -14.85
C GLU A 236 -12.69 10.20 -15.61
N THR A 237 -13.95 10.06 -16.02
CA THR A 237 -14.34 8.99 -16.95
C THR A 237 -14.36 9.53 -18.37
N VAL A 238 -13.48 9.00 -19.22
CA VAL A 238 -13.34 9.42 -20.62
C VAL A 238 -13.47 8.21 -21.51
N ASN A 239 -14.37 8.28 -22.51
CA ASN A 239 -14.70 7.16 -23.39
C ASN A 239 -15.05 5.84 -22.66
N GLY A 240 -15.60 5.94 -21.44
CA GLY A 240 -15.92 4.77 -20.60
C GLY A 240 -14.73 4.19 -19.82
N ILE A 241 -13.56 4.82 -19.91
CA ILE A 241 -12.34 4.47 -19.18
C ILE A 241 -12.12 5.46 -18.04
N GLU A 242 -11.64 4.96 -16.91
CA GLU A 242 -11.31 5.77 -15.74
C GLU A 242 -9.84 6.19 -15.80
N ALA A 243 -9.61 7.50 -15.78
CA ALA A 243 -8.28 8.13 -15.77
C ALA A 243 -8.10 8.97 -14.50
N GLY A 244 -6.85 9.19 -14.11
CA GLY A 244 -6.48 9.96 -12.91
C GLY A 244 -5.76 9.11 -11.87
N ASN A 245 -6.09 9.29 -10.60
CA ASN A 245 -5.55 8.46 -9.53
C ASN A 245 -6.20 7.07 -9.55
N PRO A 246 -5.41 5.98 -9.67
CA PRO A 246 -5.95 4.64 -9.67
C PRO A 246 -6.45 4.26 -8.28
N ASN A 247 -5.74 4.64 -7.21
CA ASN A 247 -6.21 4.47 -5.84
C ASN A 247 -7.63 5.01 -5.67
N TRP A 248 -8.41 4.34 -4.83
CA TRP A 248 -9.75 4.82 -4.50
C TRP A 248 -9.66 6.06 -3.61
N GLU A 249 -10.46 7.08 -3.91
CA GLU A 249 -10.57 8.30 -3.09
C GLU A 249 -10.80 7.95 -1.62
N ILE A 250 -11.78 7.08 -1.36
CA ILE A 250 -12.04 6.51 -0.04
C ILE A 250 -12.06 5.00 -0.18
N ASN A 251 -11.26 4.31 0.63
CA ASN A 251 -11.36 2.85 0.79
C ASN A 251 -11.46 2.45 2.26
N HIS A 252 -12.09 1.30 2.50
CA HIS A 252 -12.11 0.65 3.79
C HIS A 252 -11.66 -0.80 3.64
N VAL A 253 -10.94 -1.30 4.65
CA VAL A 253 -10.63 -2.72 4.80
C VAL A 253 -11.10 -3.17 6.17
N GLY A 254 -12.02 -4.12 6.20
CA GLY A 254 -12.51 -4.73 7.43
C GLY A 254 -11.76 -6.01 7.73
N THR A 255 -11.42 -6.25 8.99
CA THR A 255 -10.84 -7.52 9.46
C THR A 255 -11.66 -8.10 10.60
N LEU A 256 -11.72 -9.43 10.68
CA LEU A 256 -12.39 -10.17 11.73
C LEU A 256 -11.55 -11.39 12.12
N LEU A 257 -11.12 -11.44 13.37
CA LEU A 257 -10.49 -12.58 14.00
C LEU A 257 -11.49 -13.23 14.98
N VAL A 258 -11.68 -14.54 14.84
CA VAL A 258 -12.33 -15.37 15.85
C VAL A 258 -11.33 -16.41 16.33
N LYS A 259 -11.00 -16.40 17.62
CA LYS A 259 -10.02 -17.31 18.22
C LYS A 259 -10.59 -18.01 19.44
N GLY A 260 -10.42 -19.32 19.49
CA GLY A 260 -10.77 -20.15 20.64
C GLY A 260 -9.56 -20.82 21.26
N TRP A 261 -9.75 -21.39 22.44
CA TRP A 261 -8.71 -22.14 23.14
C TRP A 261 -9.30 -23.40 23.79
N TYR A 262 -8.59 -24.50 23.67
CA TYR A 262 -8.97 -25.82 24.16
C TYR A 262 -7.77 -26.51 24.81
N GLN A 263 -8.06 -27.53 25.62
CA GLN A 263 -7.04 -28.37 26.27
C GLN A 263 -6.02 -27.55 27.08
N ASN A 264 -6.49 -26.65 27.95
CA ASN A 264 -5.65 -25.73 28.71
C ASN A 264 -4.75 -24.89 27.77
N ASP A 265 -5.39 -24.27 26.78
CA ASP A 265 -4.78 -23.40 25.77
C ASP A 265 -3.71 -24.06 24.87
N ARG A 266 -3.58 -25.40 24.90
CA ARG A 266 -2.68 -26.15 24.01
C ARG A 266 -3.17 -26.22 22.58
N VAL A 267 -4.49 -26.17 22.34
CA VAL A 267 -5.07 -26.19 21.00
C VAL A 267 -5.84 -24.89 20.80
N SER A 268 -5.37 -24.07 19.86
CA SER A 268 -5.92 -22.73 19.59
C SER A 268 -6.36 -22.63 18.12
N PRO A 269 -7.60 -23.01 17.79
CA PRO A 269 -8.15 -22.74 16.47
C PRO A 269 -8.48 -21.24 16.33
N GLN A 270 -8.24 -20.70 15.15
CA GLN A 270 -8.60 -19.35 14.79
C GLN A 270 -9.00 -19.24 13.33
N VAL A 271 -9.80 -18.25 13.01
CA VAL A 271 -10.03 -17.80 11.63
C VAL A 271 -9.84 -16.30 11.59
N ILE A 272 -9.00 -15.84 10.66
CA ILE A 272 -8.84 -14.42 10.34
C ILE A 272 -9.48 -14.21 8.98
N MET A 273 -10.31 -13.18 8.88
CA MET A 273 -10.93 -12.74 7.64
C MET A 273 -10.54 -11.29 7.40
N ALA A 274 -10.33 -10.91 6.16
CA ALA A 274 -10.25 -9.51 5.75
C ALA A 274 -11.06 -9.29 4.47
N HIS A 275 -11.63 -8.09 4.33
CA HIS A 275 -12.42 -7.70 3.17
C HIS A 275 -12.06 -6.26 2.78
N ASP A 276 -11.63 -6.09 1.53
CA ASP A 276 -11.46 -4.78 0.89
C ASP A 276 -12.78 -4.40 0.20
N PHE A 277 -13.41 -3.33 0.68
CA PHE A 277 -14.75 -2.94 0.27
C PHE A 277 -14.81 -2.37 -1.14
N LYS A 278 -13.75 -1.71 -1.61
CA LYS A 278 -13.70 -1.13 -2.96
C LYS A 278 -13.16 -2.10 -3.98
N ALA A 279 -12.19 -2.92 -3.60
CA ALA A 279 -11.70 -3.98 -4.47
C ALA A 279 -12.68 -5.18 -4.57
N HIS A 280 -13.69 -5.24 -3.70
CA HIS A 280 -14.62 -6.37 -3.58
C HIS A 280 -13.92 -7.73 -3.40
N ALA A 281 -12.79 -7.72 -2.68
CA ALA A 281 -11.93 -8.88 -2.50
C ALA A 281 -11.84 -9.25 -1.01
N SER A 282 -11.89 -10.54 -0.73
CA SER A 282 -11.86 -11.12 0.62
C SER A 282 -10.78 -12.17 0.76
N VAL A 283 -10.21 -12.29 1.94
CA VAL A 283 -9.35 -13.40 2.35
C VAL A 283 -9.90 -14.06 3.61
N ILE A 284 -9.86 -15.40 3.64
CA ILE A 284 -10.29 -16.23 4.76
C ILE A 284 -9.13 -17.17 5.10
N ALA A 285 -8.57 -16.99 6.30
CA ALA A 285 -7.38 -17.70 6.77
C ALA A 285 -7.68 -18.49 8.05
N PRO A 286 -8.25 -19.71 7.94
CA PRO A 286 -8.40 -20.60 9.08
C PRO A 286 -7.04 -21.22 9.46
N SER A 287 -6.78 -21.35 10.76
CA SER A 287 -5.58 -22.04 11.25
C SER A 287 -5.81 -22.67 12.62
N ILE A 288 -5.03 -23.71 12.91
CA ILE A 288 -4.98 -24.37 14.21
C ILE A 288 -3.53 -24.34 14.67
N ASP A 289 -3.33 -23.79 15.86
CA ASP A 289 -2.06 -23.85 16.56
C ASP A 289 -2.13 -24.87 17.68
N TRP A 290 -1.26 -25.89 17.64
CA TRP A 290 -1.23 -26.99 18.59
C TRP A 290 0.14 -27.11 19.26
N LEU A 291 0.18 -26.83 20.55
CA LEU A 291 1.30 -27.15 21.43
C LEU A 291 1.21 -28.62 21.86
N ILE A 292 1.91 -29.50 21.14
CA ILE A 292 1.92 -30.95 21.37
C ILE A 292 2.63 -31.26 22.69
N SER A 293 3.76 -30.58 22.93
CA SER A 293 4.54 -30.61 24.17
C SER A 293 5.22 -29.27 24.40
N ASP A 294 5.90 -29.09 25.52
CA ASP A 294 6.60 -27.84 25.85
C ASP A 294 7.68 -27.47 24.81
N ASN A 295 8.15 -28.47 24.05
CA ASN A 295 9.21 -28.33 23.05
C ASN A 295 8.72 -28.48 21.61
N LEU A 296 7.47 -28.90 21.38
CA LEU A 296 6.95 -29.24 20.05
C LEU A 296 5.63 -28.52 19.77
N ARG A 297 5.62 -27.75 18.69
CA ARG A 297 4.45 -26.98 18.24
C ARG A 297 4.18 -27.24 16.77
N LEU A 298 2.93 -27.53 16.44
CA LEU A 298 2.43 -27.73 15.08
C LEU A 298 1.40 -26.64 14.77
N THR A 299 1.58 -25.95 13.65
CA THR A 299 0.59 -25.00 13.11
C THR A 299 0.16 -25.49 11.74
N VAL A 300 -1.15 -25.63 11.54
CA VAL A 300 -1.76 -25.97 10.26
C VAL A 300 -2.69 -24.82 9.87
N GLY A 301 -2.57 -24.32 8.65
CA GLY A 301 -3.37 -23.19 8.17
C GLY A 301 -3.68 -23.27 6.69
N ALA A 302 -4.71 -22.54 6.29
CA ALA A 302 -4.99 -22.24 4.90
C ALA A 302 -5.20 -20.73 4.74
N ASN A 303 -5.07 -20.24 3.53
CA ASN A 303 -5.34 -18.86 3.16
C ASN A 303 -6.04 -18.86 1.80
N VAL A 304 -7.35 -18.59 1.81
CA VAL A 304 -8.23 -18.66 0.63
C VAL A 304 -8.71 -17.26 0.29
N LYS A 305 -8.62 -16.88 -0.98
CA LYS A 305 -8.96 -15.53 -1.45
C LYS A 305 -10.10 -15.60 -2.47
N VAL A 306 -11.09 -14.72 -2.35
CA VAL A 306 -12.32 -14.73 -3.16
C VAL A 306 -12.83 -13.31 -3.43
N GLY A 307 -13.64 -13.13 -4.47
CA GLY A 307 -14.25 -11.84 -4.81
C GLY A 307 -13.88 -11.40 -6.23
N ASP A 308 -13.76 -10.09 -6.45
CA ASP A 308 -13.27 -9.55 -7.72
C ASP A 308 -11.75 -9.62 -7.78
N GLY A 309 -11.23 -10.07 -8.93
CA GLY A 309 -9.80 -10.25 -9.19
C GLY A 309 -9.18 -9.00 -9.81
N GLU A 310 -8.55 -9.16 -10.97
CA GLU A 310 -7.91 -8.07 -11.72
C GLU A 310 -8.94 -7.03 -12.18
N GLN A 311 -8.67 -5.76 -11.87
CA GLN A 311 -9.44 -4.61 -12.32
C GLN A 311 -8.64 -3.79 -13.32
N GLU A 312 -9.32 -3.09 -14.22
CA GLU A 312 -8.70 -2.27 -15.27
C GLU A 312 -8.64 -0.79 -14.89
N PHE A 313 -7.58 -0.11 -15.32
CA PHE A 313 -7.44 1.34 -15.21
C PHE A 313 -6.64 1.90 -16.40
N ASP A 314 -6.79 3.19 -16.71
CA ASP A 314 -5.92 3.88 -17.67
C ASP A 314 -4.46 3.77 -17.23
N ASP A 315 -3.55 3.47 -18.15
CA ASP A 315 -2.11 3.34 -17.90
C ASP A 315 -1.28 4.27 -18.80
N CYS A 316 -1.95 5.23 -19.43
CA CYS A 316 -1.40 6.20 -20.35
C CYS A 316 -0.77 5.65 -21.64
N ARG A 317 -0.95 4.36 -21.99
CA ARG A 317 -0.53 3.86 -23.31
C ARG A 317 -1.24 4.57 -24.47
N ALA A 318 -2.45 5.06 -24.25
CA ALA A 318 -3.23 5.83 -25.22
C ALA A 318 -3.05 7.36 -25.08
N CYS A 319 -2.17 7.85 -24.20
CA CYS A 319 -1.99 9.29 -23.94
C CYS A 319 -1.22 10.04 -25.03
N ASN A 320 -0.78 9.38 -26.10
CA ASN A 320 -0.20 10.02 -27.28
C ASN A 320 1.01 10.94 -26.99
N PRO A 321 2.11 10.45 -26.39
CA PRO A 321 3.26 11.30 -26.05
C PRO A 321 4.10 11.77 -27.25
N PHE A 322 3.95 11.15 -28.43
CA PHE A 322 4.69 11.50 -29.65
C PHE A 322 3.77 11.81 -30.84
N PRO A 323 2.93 12.86 -30.78
CA PRO A 323 2.12 13.23 -31.92
C PRO A 323 2.98 13.72 -33.10
N PRO A 324 2.58 13.47 -34.36
CA PRO A 324 1.40 12.70 -34.79
C PRO A 324 1.64 11.18 -34.87
N PHE A 325 2.81 10.69 -34.46
CA PHE A 325 3.22 9.29 -34.65
C PHE A 325 2.46 8.31 -33.75
N THR A 326 2.07 8.74 -32.55
CA THR A 326 1.28 7.94 -31.62
C THR A 326 -0.23 8.22 -31.67
N GLY A 327 -0.68 9.20 -32.47
CA GLY A 327 -2.08 9.61 -32.59
C GLY A 327 -2.26 11.04 -33.13
N ASP A 328 -3.44 11.33 -33.69
CA ASP A 328 -3.77 12.59 -34.39
C ASP A 328 -4.21 13.75 -33.45
N GLY A 329 -3.87 13.69 -32.15
CA GLY A 329 -4.20 14.72 -31.14
C GLY A 329 -2.98 15.32 -30.44
N GLU A 330 -3.21 16.15 -29.43
CA GLU A 330 -2.14 16.69 -28.58
C GLU A 330 -1.68 15.66 -27.52
N PRO A 331 -0.50 15.83 -26.90
CA PRO A 331 -0.09 14.98 -25.79
C PRO A 331 -1.09 15.04 -24.63
N GLY A 332 -1.47 13.87 -24.13
CA GLY A 332 -2.41 13.70 -23.02
C GLY A 332 -3.88 13.90 -23.36
N ASP A 333 -4.23 14.19 -24.62
CA ASP A 333 -5.60 14.47 -25.06
C ASP A 333 -6.52 13.34 -24.58
N THR A 334 -7.45 13.71 -23.69
CA THR A 334 -8.36 12.76 -23.07
C THR A 334 -9.26 12.10 -24.10
N ALA A 335 -9.57 12.77 -25.21
CA ALA A 335 -10.36 12.19 -26.31
C ALA A 335 -9.73 10.93 -26.91
N LEU A 336 -8.40 10.76 -26.81
CA LEU A 336 -7.67 9.58 -27.28
C LEU A 336 -7.64 8.44 -26.26
N ARG A 337 -8.00 8.70 -24.99
CA ARG A 337 -7.96 7.70 -23.92
C ARG A 337 -9.14 6.75 -24.01
N ASN A 338 -8.93 5.62 -24.67
CA ASN A 338 -9.94 4.59 -24.90
C ASN A 338 -9.45 3.19 -24.50
N LEU A 339 -8.33 3.11 -23.77
CA LEU A 339 -7.73 1.88 -23.30
C LEU A 339 -7.55 1.88 -21.80
N ALA A 340 -7.80 0.72 -21.20
CA ALA A 340 -7.42 0.39 -19.84
C ALA A 340 -6.79 -1.01 -19.81
N GLY A 341 -6.09 -1.31 -18.74
CA GLY A 341 -5.54 -2.64 -18.52
C GLY A 341 -5.39 -2.97 -17.04
N TYR A 342 -5.20 -4.26 -16.76
CA TYR A 342 -4.85 -4.75 -15.42
C TYR A 342 -3.49 -4.23 -14.96
N GLU A 343 -2.56 -4.09 -15.91
CA GLU A 343 -1.17 -3.71 -15.67
C GLU A 343 -0.81 -2.37 -16.32
N PRO A 344 -0.10 -1.48 -15.61
CA PRO A 344 0.34 -1.59 -14.20
C PRO A 344 -0.64 -0.98 -13.20
N LEU A 345 -1.54 -0.08 -13.63
CA LEU A 345 -2.33 0.76 -12.71
C LEU A 345 -3.62 0.08 -12.22
N GLY A 346 -4.15 -0.90 -12.94
CA GLY A 346 -5.27 -1.74 -12.50
C GLY A 346 -4.98 -2.50 -11.20
N ARG A 347 -3.70 -2.74 -10.87
CA ARG A 347 -3.30 -3.37 -9.60
C ARG A 347 -3.70 -2.57 -8.37
N PHE A 348 -3.62 -1.24 -8.43
CA PHE A 348 -3.99 -0.37 -7.31
C PHE A 348 -5.50 -0.39 -7.06
N ARG A 349 -6.30 -0.67 -8.11
CA ARG A 349 -7.76 -0.84 -8.02
C ARG A 349 -8.15 -2.13 -7.33
N SER A 350 -7.45 -3.20 -7.69
CA SER A 350 -7.64 -4.55 -7.18
C SER A 350 -7.14 -4.71 -5.73
N GLY A 351 -6.24 -3.82 -5.29
CA GLY A 351 -5.66 -3.84 -3.96
C GLY A 351 -4.84 -5.10 -3.67
N PRO A 352 -4.23 -5.22 -2.47
CA PRO A 352 -3.38 -6.37 -2.15
C PRO A 352 -4.12 -7.72 -2.14
N ILE A 353 -5.41 -7.74 -1.77
CA ILE A 353 -6.21 -8.96 -1.71
C ILE A 353 -6.64 -9.41 -3.12
N GLY A 354 -7.18 -8.50 -3.93
CA GLY A 354 -7.63 -8.82 -5.29
C GLY A 354 -6.49 -9.28 -6.18
N MET A 355 -5.32 -8.64 -6.05
CA MET A 355 -4.12 -9.05 -6.80
C MET A 355 -3.57 -10.43 -6.43
N ALA A 356 -3.84 -10.90 -5.20
CA ALA A 356 -3.36 -12.19 -4.72
C ALA A 356 -4.37 -13.33 -4.93
N GLN A 357 -5.49 -13.11 -5.66
CA GLN A 357 -6.56 -14.12 -5.77
C GLN A 357 -6.12 -15.49 -6.29
N ALA A 358 -5.09 -15.55 -7.13
CA ALA A 358 -4.56 -16.81 -7.64
C ALA A 358 -3.55 -17.49 -6.69
N GLU A 359 -3.27 -16.90 -5.52
CA GLU A 359 -2.25 -17.35 -4.58
C GLU A 359 -2.85 -18.02 -3.33
N ASP A 360 -3.84 -18.91 -3.50
CA ASP A 360 -4.36 -19.72 -2.39
C ASP A 360 -3.25 -20.61 -1.79
N GLU A 361 -3.16 -20.63 -0.46
CA GLU A 361 -2.10 -21.38 0.24
C GLU A 361 -2.68 -22.37 1.27
N PHE A 362 -2.02 -23.53 1.38
CA PHE A 362 -2.11 -24.42 2.53
C PHE A 362 -0.73 -24.59 3.16
N GLN A 363 -0.63 -24.39 4.47
CA GLN A 363 0.64 -24.36 5.18
C GLN A 363 0.63 -25.32 6.39
N ILE A 364 1.73 -26.04 6.55
CA ILE A 364 2.03 -26.82 7.76
C ILE A 364 3.40 -26.38 8.27
N THR A 365 3.45 -25.91 9.52
CA THR A 365 4.69 -25.54 10.20
C THR A 365 4.88 -26.39 11.45
N LEU A 366 5.99 -27.12 11.51
CA LEU A 366 6.42 -27.84 12.71
C LEU A 366 7.63 -27.12 13.31
N ARG A 367 7.51 -26.70 14.58
CA ARG A 367 8.58 -26.03 15.32
C ARG A 367 8.99 -26.87 16.53
N TYR A 368 10.28 -27.13 16.65
CA TYR A 368 10.88 -27.75 17.81
C TYR A 368 11.84 -26.77 18.51
N ARG A 369 11.76 -26.67 19.84
CA ARG A 369 12.67 -25.88 20.67
C ARG A 369 13.43 -26.82 21.60
N PHE A 370 14.76 -26.72 21.59
CA PHE A 370 15.65 -27.47 22.48
C PHE A 370 15.71 -26.85 23.87
#